data_AF-A0A0Q0A1S7-F1
#
_entry.id   AF-A0A0Q0A1S7-F1
#
_cell.length_a   1.000
_cell.length_b   1.000
_cell.length_c   1.000
_cell.angle_alpha   90.00
_cell.angle_beta   90.00
_cell.angle_gamma   90.00
#
_symmetry.space_group_name_H-M   'P 1'
#
loop_
_entity.id
_entity.type
_entity.pdbx_description
1 polymer ?
#
loop_
_entity_poly.entity_id
_entity_poly.type
_entity_poly.pdbx_seq_one_letter_code
_entity_poly.pdbx_strand_id
1 'polypeptide(L)'
;MAENLSMAAGLPLADARGAASKWWVPAVQSVVLCLLFAAMSVIGLSLYIVIPAALLVAWLPLLLRRRQPGLQVEASDSDIALLTRDLSRTTSHNALSAAQVAFSVGQLAGKVQSQLGAAGQIVNSAEQMIATEQQTAQLSQQALVAASEARQRSESGSGVLNETIERMHLLSKRAVGSRELIEALSQRSEEIQRVTLVIQSIASQTNLLA
;
A
#
# COMPACT_ATOMS: atom_id res chain seq x y z
N MET A 1 24.70 61.69 -34.92
CA MET A 1 25.98 61.18 -35.44
C MET A 1 25.81 59.69 -35.66
N ALA A 2 25.91 59.11 -36.83
CA ALA A 2 26.09 59.54 -38.20
C ALA A 2 25.60 58.29 -38.98
N GLU A 3 24.76 58.41 -40.01
CA GLU A 3 25.21 58.24 -41.41
C GLU A 3 25.86 56.87 -41.68
N ASN A 4 25.55 56.12 -42.73
CA ASN A 4 24.71 56.33 -43.90
C ASN A 4 24.79 55.02 -44.73
N LEU A 5 23.84 54.86 -45.64
CA LEU A 5 23.99 54.31 -47.00
C LEU A 5 24.06 52.80 -47.29
N SER A 6 23.08 52.45 -48.14
CA SER A 6 23.17 51.63 -49.36
C SER A 6 23.05 50.11 -49.16
N MET A 7 21.91 49.49 -49.45
CA MET A 7 21.35 49.28 -50.81
C MET A 7 22.32 48.49 -51.71
N ALA A 8 22.09 47.17 -51.79
CA ALA A 8 22.31 46.27 -52.94
C ALA A 8 21.94 44.85 -52.48
N ALA A 9 20.79 44.31 -52.88
CA ALA A 9 20.67 43.44 -54.05
C ALA A 9 21.56 42.19 -53.95
N GLY A 10 20.95 41.05 -53.64
CA GLY A 10 21.65 39.76 -53.62
C GLY A 10 20.73 38.60 -53.28
N LEU A 11 19.89 38.21 -54.24
CA LEU A 11 19.21 36.92 -54.28
C LEU A 11 20.19 35.79 -53.88
N PRO A 12 19.79 34.76 -53.12
CA PRO A 12 20.53 33.51 -53.13
C PRO A 12 20.41 32.92 -54.55
N LEU A 13 21.42 33.21 -55.37
CA LEU A 13 21.68 32.50 -56.61
C LEU A 13 21.72 31.01 -56.26
N ALA A 14 20.72 30.29 -56.75
CA ALA A 14 20.75 28.84 -56.78
C ALA A 14 22.11 28.39 -57.32
N ASP A 15 22.82 27.58 -56.55
CA ASP A 15 23.97 26.81 -57.02
C ASP A 15 23.47 25.75 -58.02
N ALA A 16 23.04 26.22 -59.19
CA ALA A 16 22.73 25.42 -60.37
C ALA A 16 24.01 25.02 -61.13
N ARG A 17 25.20 25.16 -60.51
CA ARG A 17 26.48 24.79 -61.14
C ARG A 17 26.89 23.33 -60.90
N GLY A 18 26.29 22.64 -59.91
CA GLY A 18 26.57 21.23 -59.62
C GLY A 18 25.74 20.22 -60.42
N ALA A 19 24.55 20.62 -60.92
CA ALA A 19 23.71 19.76 -61.75
C ALA A 19 24.13 19.77 -63.23
N ALA A 20 24.81 20.82 -63.69
CA ALA A 20 25.17 20.99 -65.09
C ALA A 20 26.27 20.01 -65.58
N SER A 21 27.19 19.55 -64.71
CA SER A 21 28.30 18.69 -65.16
C SER A 21 27.94 17.20 -65.27
N LYS A 22 26.88 16.74 -64.60
CA LYS A 22 26.42 15.33 -64.67
C LYS A 22 25.57 15.03 -65.90
N TRP A 23 25.05 16.04 -66.60
CA TRP A 23 24.20 15.88 -67.79
C TRP A 23 24.95 15.95 -69.13
N TRP A 24 26.25 16.30 -69.12
CA TRP A 24 27.03 16.35 -70.35
C TRP A 24 27.29 14.96 -70.96
N VAL A 25 27.44 13.91 -70.13
CA VAL A 25 27.66 12.54 -70.62
C VAL A 25 26.49 12.02 -71.48
N PRO A 26 25.22 12.06 -71.03
CA PRO A 26 24.10 11.63 -71.88
C PRO A 26 23.87 12.58 -73.08
N ALA A 27 24.18 13.87 -72.95
CA ALA A 27 24.08 14.83 -74.05
C ALA A 27 25.08 14.51 -75.18
N VAL A 28 26.35 14.25 -74.83
CA VAL A 28 27.39 13.86 -75.80
C VAL A 28 27.06 12.51 -76.44
N GLN A 29 26.55 11.53 -75.66
CA GLN A 29 26.12 10.25 -76.21
C GLN A 29 24.97 10.39 -77.22
N SER A 30 23.99 11.24 -76.92
CA SER A 30 22.86 11.51 -77.81
C SER A 30 23.32 12.19 -79.11
N VAL A 31 24.27 13.12 -79.02
CA VAL A 31 24.87 13.79 -80.19
C VAL A 31 25.65 12.81 -81.06
N VAL A 32 26.46 11.93 -80.47
CA VAL A 32 27.21 10.88 -81.20
C VAL A 32 26.26 9.91 -81.88
N LEU A 33 25.17 9.51 -81.20
CA LEU A 33 24.18 8.59 -81.74
C LEU A 33 23.37 9.22 -82.89
N CYS A 34 23.01 10.51 -82.77
CA CYS A 34 22.40 11.29 -83.85
C CYS A 34 23.33 11.43 -85.06
N LEU A 35 24.63 11.70 -84.85
CA LEU A 35 25.61 11.80 -85.95
C LEU A 35 25.81 10.45 -86.66
N LEU A 36 25.81 9.34 -85.91
CA LEU A 36 25.86 8.00 -86.49
C LEU A 36 24.62 7.70 -87.34
N PHE A 37 23.44 8.11 -86.88
CA PHE A 37 22.18 7.97 -87.63
C PHE A 37 22.13 8.86 -88.89
N ALA A 38 22.67 10.08 -88.82
CA ALA A 38 22.78 10.96 -89.98
C ALA A 38 23.79 10.44 -91.02
N ALA A 39 24.91 9.86 -90.58
CA ALA A 39 25.88 9.23 -91.47
C ALA A 39 25.29 8.03 -92.23
N MET A 40 24.31 7.33 -91.64
CA MET A 40 23.57 6.23 -92.27
C MET A 40 22.82 6.69 -93.53
N SER A 41 22.22 7.88 -93.52
CA SER A 41 21.37 8.35 -94.63
C SER A 41 22.16 8.85 -95.84
N VAL A 42 23.38 9.34 -95.63
CA VAL A 42 24.21 9.94 -96.70
C VAL A 42 25.17 8.91 -97.31
N ILE A 43 25.70 7.97 -96.53
CA ILE A 43 26.84 7.13 -96.93
C ILE A 43 26.42 5.65 -97.17
N GLY A 44 25.18 5.27 -96.89
CA GLY A 44 24.68 3.90 -97.13
C GLY A 44 25.33 2.86 -96.21
N LEU A 45 25.63 3.24 -94.96
CA LEU A 45 26.26 2.35 -93.98
C LEU A 45 25.31 1.20 -93.57
N SER A 46 25.79 -0.04 -93.66
CA SER A 46 24.99 -1.23 -93.33
C SER A 46 24.58 -1.28 -91.85
N LEU A 47 23.31 -1.63 -91.63
CA LEU A 47 22.61 -1.68 -90.34
C LEU A 47 23.33 -2.54 -89.28
N TYR A 48 24.15 -3.49 -89.73
CA TYR A 48 24.92 -4.40 -88.88
C TYR A 48 26.09 -3.76 -88.12
N ILE A 49 26.62 -2.61 -88.54
CA ILE A 49 27.75 -1.94 -87.86
C ILE A 49 27.24 -0.92 -86.83
N VAL A 50 26.10 -0.28 -87.10
CA VAL A 50 25.56 0.81 -86.28
C VAL A 50 25.02 0.29 -84.94
N ILE A 51 24.30 -0.84 -84.95
CA ILE A 51 23.71 -1.44 -83.74
C ILE A 51 24.77 -1.82 -82.68
N PRO A 52 25.86 -2.56 -83.01
CA PRO A 52 26.86 -2.91 -82.02
C PRO A 52 27.65 -1.69 -81.51
N ALA A 53 27.90 -0.68 -82.36
CA ALA A 53 28.54 0.56 -81.94
C ALA A 53 27.68 1.37 -80.96
N ALA A 54 26.37 1.48 -81.21
CA ALA A 54 25.43 2.14 -80.30
C ALA A 54 25.32 1.42 -78.95
N LEU A 55 25.26 0.09 -78.95
CA LEU A 55 25.28 -0.72 -77.72
C LEU A 55 26.60 -0.54 -76.95
N LEU A 56 27.74 -0.49 -77.64
CA LEU A 56 29.04 -0.23 -77.02
C LEU A 56 29.11 1.13 -76.33
N VAL A 57 28.62 2.19 -77.00
CA VAL A 57 28.59 3.55 -76.45
C VAL A 57 27.65 3.65 -75.24
N ALA A 58 26.51 2.95 -75.28
CA ALA A 58 25.57 2.89 -74.15
C ALA A 58 26.11 2.09 -72.95
N TRP A 59 26.88 1.03 -73.20
CA TRP A 59 27.47 0.18 -72.15
C TRP A 59 28.78 0.73 -71.57
N LEU A 60 29.50 1.59 -72.31
CA LEU A 60 30.77 2.19 -71.89
C LEU A 60 30.70 2.88 -70.50
N PRO A 61 29.71 3.75 -70.19
CA PRO A 61 29.65 4.40 -68.87
C PRO A 61 29.31 3.43 -67.73
N LEU A 62 28.63 2.31 -68.02
CA LEU A 62 28.26 1.31 -67.01
C LEU A 62 29.45 0.42 -66.66
N LEU A 63 30.28 0.06 -67.65
CA LEU A 63 31.53 -0.67 -67.41
C LEU A 63 32.59 0.19 -66.74
N LEU A 64 32.70 1.48 -67.11
CA LEU A 64 33.64 2.40 -66.47
C LEU A 64 33.22 2.75 -65.02
N ARG A 65 31.92 2.76 -64.70
CA ARG A 65 31.45 2.88 -63.29
C ARG A 65 31.74 1.65 -62.44
N ARG A 66 31.78 0.45 -63.04
CA ARG A 66 32.20 -0.79 -62.34
C ARG A 66 33.71 -0.87 -62.11
N ARG A 67 34.51 -0.06 -62.80
CA ARG A 67 35.97 -0.06 -62.72
C ARG A 67 36.48 1.15 -61.95
N GLN A 68 36.01 1.33 -60.72
CA GLN A 68 36.78 2.03 -59.70
C GLN A 68 37.63 0.98 -58.97
N PRO A 69 38.91 0.79 -59.33
CA PRO A 69 39.84 0.06 -58.48
C PRO A 69 40.26 1.01 -57.35
N GLY A 70 39.41 1.14 -56.34
CA GLY A 70 39.85 1.53 -55.00
C GLY A 70 40.20 0.24 -54.26
N LEU A 71 41.44 0.10 -53.83
CA LEU A 71 41.94 -1.03 -53.02
C LEU A 71 41.04 -1.26 -51.78
N GLN A 72 40.15 -2.25 -51.84
CA GLN A 72 39.34 -2.71 -50.70
C GLN A 72 40.13 -3.69 -49.83
N VAL A 73 41.20 -3.21 -49.19
CA VAL A 73 41.91 -3.98 -48.14
C VAL A 73 41.77 -3.32 -46.75
N GLU A 74 41.24 -2.09 -46.65
CA GLU A 74 41.05 -1.40 -45.36
C GLU A 74 39.69 -1.64 -44.67
N ALA A 75 38.69 -2.22 -45.35
CA ALA A 75 37.34 -2.34 -44.78
C ALA A 75 37.21 -3.44 -43.70
N SER A 76 37.81 -4.62 -43.89
CA SER A 76 37.66 -5.73 -42.93
C SER A 76 38.36 -5.52 -41.59
N ASP A 77 39.50 -4.82 -41.57
CA ASP A 77 40.21 -4.50 -40.32
C ASP A 77 39.42 -3.47 -39.49
N SER A 78 38.76 -2.53 -40.18
CA SER A 78 37.89 -1.54 -39.53
C SER A 78 36.63 -2.16 -38.92
N ASP A 79 36.03 -3.17 -39.57
CA ASP A 79 34.85 -3.87 -39.05
C ASP A 79 35.19 -4.71 -37.81
N ILE A 80 36.33 -5.40 -37.81
CA ILE A 80 36.83 -6.14 -36.64
C ILE A 80 37.15 -5.20 -35.48
N ALA A 81 37.74 -4.02 -35.74
CA ALA A 81 38.00 -3.01 -34.72
C ALA A 81 36.69 -2.45 -34.12
N LEU A 82 35.66 -2.24 -34.93
CA LEU A 82 34.34 -1.80 -34.47
C LEU A 82 33.66 -2.86 -33.60
N LEU A 83 33.63 -4.12 -34.05
CA LEU A 83 33.07 -5.24 -33.28
C LEU A 83 33.81 -5.45 -31.95
N THR A 84 35.14 -5.36 -31.95
CA THR A 84 35.95 -5.48 -30.73
C THR A 84 35.65 -4.35 -29.75
N ARG A 85 35.47 -3.12 -30.26
CA ARG A 85 35.09 -1.97 -29.43
C ARG A 85 33.68 -2.14 -28.86
N ASP A 86 32.74 -2.62 -29.65
CA ASP A 86 31.35 -2.84 -29.22
C ASP A 86 31.24 -3.98 -28.20
N LEU A 87 32.00 -5.07 -28.41
CA LEU A 87 32.13 -6.17 -27.46
C LEU A 87 32.76 -5.70 -26.14
N SER A 88 33.83 -4.90 -26.20
CA SER A 88 34.47 -4.33 -25.01
C SER A 88 33.53 -3.42 -24.23
N ARG A 89 32.76 -2.56 -24.92
CA ARG A 89 31.70 -1.73 -24.31
C ARG A 89 30.62 -2.57 -23.66
N THR A 90 30.10 -3.57 -24.37
CA THR A 90 29.05 -4.46 -23.86
C THR A 90 29.54 -5.29 -22.67
N THR A 91 30.78 -5.77 -22.72
CA THR A 91 31.43 -6.49 -21.62
C THR A 91 31.59 -5.60 -20.39
N SER A 92 32.04 -4.35 -20.58
CA SER A 92 32.16 -3.37 -19.50
C SER A 92 30.81 -3.02 -18.88
N HIS A 93 29.78 -2.84 -19.72
CA HIS A 93 28.42 -2.60 -19.26
C HIS A 93 27.88 -3.79 -18.47
N ASN A 94 28.08 -5.02 -18.95
CA ASN A 94 27.69 -6.23 -18.24
C ASN A 94 28.40 -6.38 -16.89
N ALA A 95 29.71 -6.10 -16.84
CA ALA A 95 30.46 -6.11 -15.58
C ALA A 95 29.91 -5.09 -14.57
N LEU A 96 29.55 -3.88 -15.03
CA LEU A 96 28.93 -2.86 -14.19
C LEU A 96 27.54 -3.30 -13.69
N SER A 97 26.70 -3.84 -14.57
CA SER A 97 25.40 -4.39 -14.20
C SER A 97 25.53 -5.53 -13.18
N ALA A 98 26.50 -6.44 -13.37
CA ALA A 98 26.78 -7.51 -12.43
C ALA A 98 27.21 -6.97 -11.06
N ALA A 99 28.04 -5.93 -11.02
CA ALA A 99 28.43 -5.25 -9.78
C ALA A 99 27.24 -4.60 -9.07
N GLN A 100 26.34 -3.94 -9.82
CA GLN A 100 25.11 -3.36 -9.27
C GLN A 100 24.16 -4.42 -8.69
N VAL A 101 24.04 -5.57 -9.37
CA VAL A 101 23.25 -6.71 -8.88
C VAL A 101 23.87 -7.26 -7.59
N ALA A 102 25.19 -7.50 -7.56
CA ALA A 102 25.87 -7.97 -6.36
C ALA A 102 25.69 -7.00 -5.17
N PHE A 103 25.79 -5.70 -5.41
CA PHE A 103 25.51 -4.68 -4.40
C PHE A 103 24.06 -4.72 -3.90
N SER A 104 23.09 -4.91 -4.79
CA SER A 104 21.68 -5.02 -4.45
C SER A 104 21.38 -6.28 -3.64
N VAL A 105 22.03 -7.40 -3.97
CA VAL A 105 21.97 -8.64 -3.19
C VAL A 105 22.53 -8.45 -1.79
N GLY A 106 23.65 -7.73 -1.64
CA GLY A 106 24.20 -7.38 -0.32
C GLY A 106 23.24 -6.54 0.52
N GLN A 107 22.61 -5.53 -0.08
CA GLN A 107 21.57 -4.75 0.60
C GLN A 107 20.35 -5.59 0.98
N LEU A 108 19.93 -6.51 0.11
CA LEU A 108 18.82 -7.43 0.38
C LEU A 108 19.14 -8.35 1.55
N ALA A 109 20.35 -8.90 1.62
CA ALA A 109 20.80 -9.72 2.74
C ALA A 109 20.71 -8.95 4.07
N GLY A 110 21.12 -7.68 4.09
CA GLY A 110 20.96 -6.81 5.26
C GLY A 110 19.50 -6.60 5.67
N LYS A 111 18.60 -6.41 4.69
CA LYS A 111 17.16 -6.30 4.96
C LYS A 111 16.57 -7.60 5.50
N VAL A 112 16.95 -8.76 4.95
CA VAL A 112 16.51 -10.08 5.43
C VAL A 112 16.98 -10.31 6.88
N GLN A 113 18.21 -9.93 7.21
CA GLN A 113 18.72 -10.02 8.58
C GLN A 113 17.92 -9.14 9.55
N SER A 114 17.56 -7.92 9.14
CA SER A 114 16.69 -7.04 9.92
C SER A 114 15.29 -7.63 10.11
N GLN A 115 14.70 -8.21 9.05
CA GLN A 115 13.41 -8.90 9.13
C GLN A 115 13.44 -10.12 10.06
N LEU A 116 14.53 -10.89 10.05
CA LEU A 116 14.75 -11.98 11.01
C LEU A 116 14.77 -11.45 12.45
N GLY A 117 15.45 -10.34 12.70
CA GLY A 117 15.43 -9.67 14.01
C GLY A 117 14.03 -9.23 14.42
N ALA A 118 13.28 -8.62 13.51
CA ALA A 118 11.89 -8.21 13.74
C ALA A 118 10.97 -9.40 14.02
N ALA A 119 11.12 -10.51 13.28
CA ALA A 119 10.39 -11.75 13.51
C ALA A 119 10.68 -12.32 14.90
N GLY A 120 11.94 -12.27 15.36
CA GLY A 120 12.30 -12.65 16.73
C GLY A 120 11.61 -11.80 17.79
N GLN A 121 11.51 -10.47 17.58
CA GLN A 121 10.77 -9.58 18.49
C GLN A 121 9.27 -9.89 18.53
N ILE A 122 8.68 -10.24 17.38
CA ILE A 122 7.27 -10.67 17.29
C ILE A 122 7.05 -11.95 18.11
N VAL A 123 7.96 -12.94 17.99
CA VAL A 123 7.88 -14.18 18.77
C VAL A 123 7.95 -13.88 20.27
N ASN A 124 8.92 -13.09 20.71
CA ASN A 124 9.03 -12.71 22.13
C ASN A 124 7.77 -11.98 22.64
N SER A 125 7.20 -11.10 21.81
CA SER A 125 5.96 -10.39 22.15
C SER A 125 4.77 -11.35 22.23
N ALA A 126 4.72 -12.37 21.35
CA ALA A 126 3.70 -13.41 21.39
C ALA A 126 3.81 -14.26 22.66
N GLU A 127 5.02 -14.62 23.10
CA GLU A 127 5.24 -15.33 24.37
C GLU A 127 4.74 -14.53 25.58
N GLN A 128 5.03 -13.22 25.62
CA GLN A 128 4.51 -12.33 26.66
C GLN A 128 2.98 -12.24 26.63
N MET A 129 2.39 -12.22 25.43
CA MET A 129 0.94 -12.21 25.25
C MET A 129 0.30 -13.49 25.79
N ILE A 130 0.89 -14.66 25.50
CA ILE A 130 0.43 -15.96 26.02
C ILE A 130 0.49 -15.97 27.55
N ALA A 131 1.58 -15.50 28.15
CA ALA A 131 1.70 -15.41 29.61
C ALA A 131 0.64 -14.48 30.22
N THR A 132 0.39 -13.34 29.57
CA THR A 132 -0.64 -12.37 29.99
C THR A 132 -2.04 -12.96 29.86
N GLU A 133 -2.32 -13.72 28.80
CA GLU A 133 -3.59 -14.39 28.57
C GLU A 133 -3.84 -15.45 29.66
N GLN A 134 -2.84 -16.26 29.99
CA GLN A 134 -2.91 -17.24 31.07
C GLN A 134 -3.19 -16.57 32.43
N GLN A 135 -2.50 -15.48 32.75
CA GLN A 135 -2.77 -14.72 33.97
C GLN A 135 -4.19 -14.14 33.98
N THR A 136 -4.65 -13.61 32.84
CA THR A 136 -6.01 -13.06 32.69
C THR A 136 -7.08 -14.14 32.89
N ALA A 137 -6.85 -15.34 32.34
CA ALA A 137 -7.75 -16.48 32.55
C ALA A 137 -7.80 -16.89 34.03
N GLN A 138 -6.66 -16.94 34.72
CA GLN A 138 -6.60 -17.24 36.16
C GLN A 138 -7.35 -16.20 36.99
N LEU A 139 -7.15 -14.90 36.71
CA LEU A 139 -7.86 -13.82 37.38
C LEU A 139 -9.36 -13.87 37.12
N SER A 140 -9.77 -14.20 35.90
CA SER A 140 -11.19 -14.38 35.55
C SER A 140 -11.83 -15.52 36.34
N GLN A 141 -11.11 -16.64 36.50
CA GLN A 141 -11.57 -17.76 37.32
C GLN A 141 -11.70 -17.38 38.79
N GLN A 142 -10.73 -16.63 39.33
CA GLN A 142 -10.80 -16.12 40.71
C GLN A 142 -11.97 -15.16 40.90
N ALA A 143 -12.22 -14.27 39.94
CA ALA A 143 -13.37 -13.36 39.95
C ALA A 143 -14.71 -14.12 39.94
N LEU A 144 -14.82 -15.20 39.14
CA LEU A 144 -16.00 -16.05 39.12
C LEU A 144 -16.25 -16.73 40.47
N VAL A 145 -15.20 -17.23 41.12
CA VAL A 145 -15.29 -17.83 42.46
C VAL A 145 -15.74 -16.78 43.47
N ALA A 146 -15.10 -15.61 43.50
CA ALA A 146 -15.47 -14.53 44.42
C ALA A 146 -16.92 -14.04 44.22
N ALA A 147 -17.36 -13.92 42.96
CA ALA A 147 -18.74 -13.57 42.64
C ALA A 147 -19.74 -14.64 43.10
N SER A 148 -19.39 -15.92 42.95
CA SER A 148 -20.21 -17.04 43.42
C SER A 148 -20.32 -17.04 44.95
N GLU A 149 -19.23 -16.80 45.66
CA GLU A 149 -19.23 -16.66 47.12
C GLU A 149 -20.06 -15.47 47.59
N ALA A 150 -19.93 -14.31 46.94
CA ALA A 150 -20.71 -13.11 47.25
C ALA A 150 -22.21 -13.36 47.05
N ARG A 151 -22.59 -14.09 45.99
CA ARG A 151 -23.97 -14.51 45.76
C ARG A 151 -24.47 -15.43 46.87
N GLN A 152 -23.72 -16.47 47.22
CA GLN A 152 -24.10 -17.40 48.29
C GLN A 152 -24.27 -16.67 49.63
N ARG A 153 -23.36 -15.75 49.96
CA ARG A 153 -23.46 -14.92 51.17
C ARG A 153 -24.70 -14.01 51.14
N SER A 154 -25.05 -13.45 49.98
CA SER A 154 -26.25 -12.62 49.82
C SER A 154 -27.53 -13.43 49.99
N GLU A 155 -27.59 -14.64 49.41
CA GLU A 155 -28.72 -15.57 49.59
C GLU A 155 -28.88 -15.98 51.05
N SER A 156 -27.79 -16.32 51.74
CA SER A 156 -27.80 -16.61 53.17
C SER A 156 -28.24 -15.40 54.00
N GLY A 157 -27.74 -14.20 53.68
CA GLY A 157 -28.11 -12.95 54.36
C GLY A 157 -29.58 -12.60 54.18
N SER A 158 -30.14 -12.84 53.00
CA SER A 158 -31.58 -12.68 52.73
C SER A 158 -32.43 -13.62 53.61
N GLY A 159 -31.98 -14.87 53.81
CA GLY A 159 -32.63 -15.79 54.74
C GLY A 159 -32.67 -15.27 56.17
N VAL A 160 -31.54 -14.78 56.69
CA VAL A 160 -31.45 -14.18 58.03
C VAL A 160 -32.34 -12.95 58.17
N LEU A 161 -32.42 -12.11 57.14
CA LEU A 161 -33.28 -10.94 57.15
C LEU A 161 -34.76 -11.33 57.23
N ASN A 162 -35.20 -12.32 56.45
CA ASN A 162 -36.57 -12.83 56.49
C ASN A 162 -36.93 -13.38 57.88
N GLU A 163 -36.03 -14.15 58.49
CA GLU A 163 -36.23 -14.65 59.86
C GLU A 163 -36.33 -13.49 60.87
N THR A 164 -35.50 -12.46 60.70
CA THR A 164 -35.54 -11.26 61.58
C THR A 164 -36.86 -10.51 61.46
N ILE A 165 -37.39 -10.37 60.24
CA ILE A 165 -38.70 -9.75 59.99
C ILE A 165 -39.82 -10.56 60.66
N GLU A 166 -39.79 -11.89 60.55
CA GLU A 166 -40.76 -12.77 61.21
C GLU A 166 -40.72 -12.61 62.74
N ARG A 167 -39.52 -12.59 63.32
CA ARG A 167 -39.31 -12.37 64.76
C ARG A 167 -39.81 -10.99 65.20
N MET A 168 -39.62 -9.95 64.39
CA MET A 168 -40.16 -8.60 64.67
C MET A 168 -41.69 -8.58 64.65
N HIS A 169 -42.32 -9.28 63.70
CA HIS A 169 -43.78 -9.43 63.70
C HIS A 169 -44.30 -10.16 64.94
N LEU A 170 -43.62 -11.24 65.37
CA LEU A 170 -43.97 -11.95 66.59
C LEU A 170 -43.81 -11.07 67.84
N LEU A 171 -42.71 -10.30 67.91
CA LEU A 171 -42.47 -9.36 69.01
C LEU A 171 -43.57 -8.28 69.06
N SER A 172 -43.94 -7.72 67.91
CA SER A 172 -45.03 -6.76 67.81
C SER A 172 -46.36 -7.33 68.32
N LYS A 173 -46.73 -8.54 67.89
CA LYS A 173 -47.93 -9.23 68.39
C LYS A 173 -47.89 -9.44 69.90
N ARG A 174 -46.74 -9.87 70.45
CA ARG A 174 -46.56 -10.05 71.90
C ARG A 174 -46.68 -8.72 72.66
N ALA A 175 -46.12 -7.64 72.13
CA ALA A 175 -46.20 -6.32 72.75
C ALA A 175 -47.65 -5.78 72.80
N VAL A 176 -48.45 -6.04 71.75
CA VAL A 176 -49.89 -5.72 71.75
C VAL A 176 -50.62 -6.52 72.83
N GLY A 177 -50.41 -7.84 72.90
CA GLY A 177 -51.02 -8.68 73.94
C GLY A 177 -50.61 -8.28 75.36
N SER A 178 -49.35 -7.87 75.57
CA SER A 178 -48.92 -7.32 76.87
C SER A 178 -49.63 -6.03 77.24
N ARG A 179 -49.89 -5.13 76.27
CA ARG A 179 -50.69 -3.92 76.50
C ARG A 179 -52.12 -4.25 76.93
N GLU A 180 -52.78 -5.18 76.24
CA GLU A 180 -54.14 -5.62 76.57
C GLU A 180 -54.23 -6.20 77.98
N LEU A 181 -53.24 -7.01 78.39
CA LEU A 181 -53.16 -7.56 79.74
C LEU A 181 -52.97 -6.47 80.81
N ILE A 182 -52.12 -5.47 80.54
CA ILE A 182 -51.92 -4.33 81.45
C ILE A 182 -53.21 -3.52 81.60
N GLU A 183 -53.93 -3.30 80.51
CA GLU A 183 -55.19 -2.55 80.52
C GLU A 183 -56.30 -3.29 81.28
N ALA A 184 -56.43 -4.60 81.07
CA ALA A 184 -57.34 -5.45 81.84
C ALA A 184 -56.98 -5.47 83.34
N LEU A 185 -55.68 -5.50 83.67
CA LEU A 185 -55.21 -5.42 85.06
C LEU A 185 -55.52 -4.05 85.69
N SER A 186 -55.39 -2.96 84.93
CA SER A 186 -55.74 -1.60 85.36
C SER A 186 -57.23 -1.51 85.70
N GLN A 187 -58.10 -1.99 84.81
CA GLN A 187 -59.56 -2.01 85.04
C GLN A 187 -59.95 -2.83 86.27
N ARG A 188 -59.36 -4.01 86.46
CA ARG A 188 -59.58 -4.82 87.68
C ARG A 188 -59.10 -4.10 88.93
N SER A 189 -57.98 -3.40 88.87
CA SER A 189 -57.46 -2.63 90.01
C SER A 189 -58.40 -1.48 90.38
N GLU A 190 -58.97 -0.76 89.40
CA GLU A 190 -59.99 0.27 89.62
C GLU A 190 -61.29 -0.29 90.22
N GLU A 191 -61.72 -1.49 89.81
CA GLU A 191 -62.86 -2.18 90.40
C GLU A 191 -62.61 -2.54 91.87
N ILE A 192 -61.45 -3.12 92.18
CA ILE A 192 -61.05 -3.43 93.56
C ILE A 192 -61.02 -2.16 94.41
N GLN A 193 -60.47 -1.06 93.88
CA GLN A 193 -60.46 0.24 94.56
C GLN A 193 -61.89 0.71 94.90
N ARG A 194 -62.82 0.64 93.95
CA ARG A 194 -64.24 0.99 94.16
C ARG A 194 -64.90 0.13 95.24
N VAL A 195 -64.69 -1.19 95.20
CA VAL A 195 -65.23 -2.11 96.23
C VAL A 195 -64.65 -1.78 97.60
N THR A 196 -63.35 -1.51 97.68
CA THR A 196 -62.68 -1.17 98.94
C THR A 196 -63.24 0.13 99.54
N LEU A 197 -63.56 1.14 98.72
CA LEU A 197 -64.21 2.37 99.18
C LEU A 197 -65.61 2.11 99.75
N VAL A 198 -66.40 1.24 99.13
CA VAL A 198 -67.71 0.82 99.66
C VAL A 198 -67.56 0.10 100.99
N ILE A 199 -66.60 -0.83 101.10
CA ILE A 199 -66.30 -1.54 102.36
C ILE A 199 -65.93 -0.53 103.45
N GLN A 200 -65.08 0.45 103.15
CA GLN A 200 -64.69 1.50 104.09
C GLN A 200 -65.92 2.31 104.58
N SER A 201 -66.85 2.63 103.67
CA SER A 201 -68.11 3.32 104.00
C SER A 201 -69.06 2.48 104.86
N ILE A 202 -69.15 1.17 104.61
CA ILE A 202 -69.98 0.25 105.43
C ILE A 202 -69.36 0.07 106.81
N ALA A 203 -68.03 -0.08 106.87
CA ALA A 203 -67.29 -0.19 108.12
C ALA A 203 -67.47 1.07 108.98
N SER A 204 -67.42 2.27 108.39
CA SER A 204 -67.68 3.52 109.13
C SER A 204 -69.13 3.63 109.60
N GLN A 205 -70.11 3.16 108.82
CA GLN A 205 -71.52 3.09 109.24
C GLN A 205 -71.71 2.12 110.41
N THR A 206 -71.08 0.96 110.36
CA THR A 206 -71.16 -0.06 111.42
C THR A 206 -70.51 0.44 112.71
N ASN A 207 -69.38 1.15 112.61
CA ASN A 207 -68.73 1.81 113.73
C ASN A 207 -69.54 2.96 114.34
N LEU A 208 -70.49 3.54 113.60
CA LEU A 208 -71.42 4.57 114.11
C LEU A 208 -72.69 3.98 114.74
N LEU A 209 -72.99 2.70 114.49
CA LEU A 209 -74.15 1.97 115.01
C LEU A 209 -73.83 1.12 116.25
N ALA A 210 -72.53 0.88 116.51
CA ALA A 210 -72.01 0.27 117.73
C ALA A 210 -71.67 1.35 118.76
#